data_AF-A0A315DT20-F1
#
_entry.id   AF-A0A315DT20-F1
#
_cell.length_a   1.000
_cell.length_b   1.000
_cell.length_c   1.000
_cell.angle_alpha   90.00
_cell.angle_beta   90.00
_cell.angle_gamma   90.00
#
_symmetry.space_group_name_H-M   'P 1'
#
loop_
_entity.id
_entity.type
_entity.pdbx_description
1 polymer ?
#
loop_
_entity_poly.entity_id
_entity_poly.type
_entity_poly.pdbx_seq_one_letter_code
_entity_poly.pdbx_strand_id
1 'polypeptide(L)'
;MATFNANDVLSVMQMPQGRAGVQFLNWKITAKPLKNRVITSPEITAGAGLYGLCFDDQLIYVGSYLGNIKSGANFSGDVVSARWWTHIGAITARGNCLHIAPSSLNALRKKLGLDHEMITGFLAASDPSLLHKDSGNLGPLRRLFFGALHHDVFLPHDADPVDVLSRFTFMYVRYDSMPKEMNTQSLKSRIEDAEKALIKKLAPICNTKHVPRGQQAIEIRSSDVESLLRIALAMPEGEA
;
A
#
# COMPACT_ATOMS: atom_id res chain seq x y z
N MET A 1 12.44 -10.24 10.40
CA MET A 1 10.97 -10.13 10.49
C MET A 1 10.62 -8.95 11.36
N ALA A 2 9.60 -8.18 10.99
CA ALA A 2 9.07 -7.14 11.85
C ALA A 2 7.62 -6.81 11.50
N THR A 3 6.83 -6.53 12.53
CA THR A 3 5.47 -5.98 12.44
C THR A 3 5.52 -4.54 12.89
N PHE A 4 4.85 -3.65 12.17
CA PHE A 4 4.87 -2.22 12.42
C PHE A 4 3.45 -1.68 12.41
N ASN A 5 3.06 -0.98 13.46
CA ASN A 5 1.95 -0.05 13.33
C ASN A 5 2.38 1.07 12.36
N ALA A 6 1.51 1.48 11.45
CA ALA A 6 1.88 2.50 10.48
C ALA A 6 2.25 3.84 11.15
N ASN A 7 1.64 4.16 12.30
CA ASN A 7 1.97 5.35 13.08
C ASN A 7 3.38 5.29 13.66
N ASP A 8 3.99 4.11 13.84
CA ASP A 8 5.35 4.00 14.39
C ASP A 8 6.44 4.36 13.36
N VAL A 9 6.11 4.25 12.08
CA VAL A 9 7.07 4.35 10.96
C VAL A 9 6.75 5.44 9.95
N LEU A 10 5.51 5.93 9.93
CA LEU A 10 5.05 7.03 9.08
C LEU A 10 4.65 8.24 9.91
N SER A 11 4.80 9.42 9.32
CA SER A 11 4.22 10.67 9.79
C SER A 11 3.12 11.08 8.82
N VAL A 12 2.04 11.63 9.36
CA VAL A 12 0.96 12.23 8.58
C VAL A 12 0.70 13.64 9.08
N MET A 13 0.53 14.57 8.14
CA MET A 13 0.17 15.95 8.40
C MET A 13 -1.02 16.32 7.54
N GLN A 14 -2.08 16.85 8.16
CA GLN A 14 -3.20 17.44 7.43
C GLN A 14 -2.81 18.84 6.97
N MET A 15 -2.80 19.03 5.66
CA MET A 15 -2.55 20.31 5.02
C MET A 15 -3.81 21.18 5.10
N PRO A 16 -3.68 22.52 5.20
CA PRO A 16 -4.83 23.42 5.23
C PRO A 16 -5.68 23.38 3.95
N GLN A 17 -5.08 22.97 2.83
CA GLN A 17 -5.74 22.86 1.55
C GLN A 17 -5.44 21.51 0.92
N GLY A 18 -6.46 20.89 0.34
CA GLY A 18 -6.30 19.69 -0.47
C GLY A 18 -5.83 20.01 -1.88
N ARG A 19 -5.18 19.04 -2.52
CA ARG A 19 -4.71 19.19 -3.91
C ARG A 19 -5.89 19.33 -4.87
N ALA A 20 -5.70 20.13 -5.92
CA ALA A 20 -6.70 20.35 -6.97
C ALA A 20 -8.03 20.92 -6.44
N GLY A 21 -8.02 21.57 -5.26
CA GLY A 21 -9.24 22.05 -4.60
C GLY A 21 -10.10 20.96 -3.96
N VAL A 22 -9.67 19.70 -3.98
CA VAL A 22 -10.40 18.58 -3.36
C VAL A 22 -10.04 18.50 -1.89
N GLN A 23 -10.96 18.91 -1.01
CA GLN A 23 -10.69 19.13 0.43
C GLN A 23 -10.03 17.94 1.13
N PHE A 24 -10.48 16.72 0.87
CA PHE A 24 -9.94 15.52 1.52
C PHE A 24 -8.59 15.04 0.97
N LEU A 25 -8.11 15.56 -0.17
CA LEU A 25 -6.76 15.29 -0.71
C LEU A 25 -5.68 16.13 -0.01
N ASN A 26 -5.73 16.15 1.31
CA ASN A 26 -4.95 17.05 2.15
C ASN A 26 -3.96 16.35 3.07
N TRP A 27 -3.72 15.04 2.92
CA TRP A 27 -2.74 14.34 3.75
C TRP A 27 -1.37 14.31 3.12
N LYS A 28 -0.39 14.90 3.81
CA LYS A 28 1.02 14.72 3.52
C LYS A 28 1.56 13.58 4.38
N ILE A 29 1.74 12.42 3.78
CA ILE A 29 2.27 11.23 4.45
C ILE A 29 3.73 11.06 4.03
N THR A 30 4.62 10.87 5.01
CA THR A 30 6.04 10.64 4.77
C THR A 30 6.57 9.57 5.71
N ALA A 31 7.62 8.86 5.31
CA ALA A 31 8.35 8.02 6.25
C ALA A 31 8.96 8.88 7.37
N LYS A 32 8.85 8.42 8.63
CA LYS A 32 9.62 8.99 9.73
C LYS A 32 11.11 8.77 9.47
N PRO A 33 11.98 9.76 9.78
CA PRO A 33 13.42 9.53 9.85
C PRO A 33 13.70 8.33 10.77
N LEU A 34 14.67 7.49 10.43
CA LEU A 34 14.94 6.24 11.16
C LEU A 34 15.09 6.45 12.68
N LYS A 35 15.79 7.51 13.09
CA LYS A 35 15.97 7.91 14.50
C LYS A 35 14.68 8.27 15.25
N ASN A 36 13.59 8.55 14.53
CA ASN A 36 12.28 8.91 15.08
C ASN A 36 11.27 7.76 14.99
N ARG A 37 11.67 6.59 14.50
CA ARG A 37 10.83 5.38 14.48
C ARG A 37 10.93 4.68 15.83
N VAL A 38 9.86 3.98 16.23
CA VAL A 38 9.89 3.14 17.44
C VAL A 38 10.98 2.07 17.33
N ILE A 39 11.12 1.47 16.14
CA ILE A 39 12.22 0.56 15.83
C ILE A 39 13.21 1.25 14.91
N THR A 40 14.43 1.48 15.41
CA THR A 40 15.46 2.31 14.79
C THR A 40 16.54 1.53 14.05
N SER A 41 16.51 0.19 14.10
CA SER A 41 17.48 -0.63 13.37
C SER A 41 17.18 -0.59 11.86
N PRO A 42 18.09 -0.13 11.00
CA PRO A 42 17.84 -0.04 9.56
C PRO A 42 17.65 -1.42 8.92
N GLU A 43 18.29 -2.45 9.49
CA GLU A 43 18.27 -3.82 8.97
C GLU A 43 16.86 -4.41 8.94
N ILE A 44 15.95 -3.93 9.79
CA ILE A 44 14.59 -4.47 9.86
C ILE A 44 13.70 -4.02 8.70
N THR A 45 13.99 -2.86 8.11
CA THR A 45 13.24 -2.24 7.00
C THR A 45 14.00 -2.30 5.67
N ALA A 46 15.26 -2.73 5.71
CA ALA A 46 16.11 -2.90 4.53
C ALA A 46 15.95 -4.28 3.89
N GLY A 47 16.38 -4.37 2.63
CA GLY A 47 16.52 -5.62 1.89
C GLY A 47 15.27 -6.15 1.24
N ALA A 48 15.38 -7.23 0.47
CA ALA A 48 14.32 -7.71 -0.40
C ALA A 48 13.41 -8.73 0.29
N GLY A 49 12.10 -8.65 0.01
CA GLY A 49 11.09 -9.45 0.67
C GLY A 49 9.66 -9.15 0.22
N LEU A 50 8.71 -9.66 1.01
CA LEU A 50 7.28 -9.41 0.89
C LEU A 50 6.76 -8.70 2.13
N TYR A 51 5.81 -7.79 1.92
CA TYR A 51 5.02 -7.22 3.00
C TYR A 51 3.53 -7.42 2.78
N GLY A 52 2.82 -7.56 3.90
CA GLY A 52 1.37 -7.44 3.98
C GLY A 52 1.03 -6.10 4.63
N LEU A 53 -0.10 -5.53 4.21
CA LEU A 53 -0.70 -4.35 4.83
C LEU A 53 -2.12 -4.71 5.24
N CYS A 54 -2.39 -4.56 6.53
CA CYS A 54 -3.68 -4.78 7.14
C CYS A 54 -4.34 -3.46 7.53
N PHE A 55 -5.67 -3.44 7.57
CA PHE A 55 -6.49 -2.40 8.14
C PHE A 55 -7.52 -3.06 9.05
N ASP A 56 -7.61 -2.63 10.30
CA ASP A 56 -8.47 -3.25 11.34
C ASP A 56 -8.37 -4.78 11.40
N ASP A 57 -7.14 -5.28 11.58
CA ASP A 57 -6.85 -6.72 11.66
C ASP A 57 -7.11 -7.51 10.36
N GLN A 58 -7.50 -6.90 9.24
CA GLN A 58 -7.73 -7.60 7.97
C GLN A 58 -6.68 -7.29 6.91
N LEU A 59 -6.15 -8.32 6.24
CA LEU A 59 -5.22 -8.17 5.10
C LEU A 59 -5.93 -7.51 3.92
N ILE A 60 -5.49 -6.30 3.55
CA ILE A 60 -6.05 -5.56 2.41
C ILE A 60 -5.10 -5.52 1.22
N TYR A 61 -3.80 -5.68 1.43
CA TYR A 61 -2.79 -5.58 0.38
C TYR A 61 -1.55 -6.44 0.64
N VAL A 62 -1.01 -7.05 -0.42
CA VAL A 62 0.28 -7.73 -0.45
C VAL A 62 1.19 -7.01 -1.44
N GLY A 63 2.45 -6.81 -1.08
CA GLY A 63 3.44 -6.19 -1.95
C GLY A 63 4.83 -6.79 -1.81
N SER A 64 5.67 -6.57 -2.81
CA SER A 64 7.10 -6.89 -2.76
C SER A 64 7.97 -5.64 -2.61
N TYR A 65 9.14 -5.81 -2.00
CA TYR A 65 10.23 -4.85 -2.00
C TYR A 65 11.51 -5.55 -2.43
N LEU A 66 12.26 -4.94 -3.35
CA LEU A 66 13.46 -5.55 -3.97
C LEU A 66 14.77 -4.90 -3.47
N GLY A 67 14.67 -3.99 -2.51
CA GLY A 67 15.78 -3.16 -2.06
C GLY A 67 16.05 -1.95 -2.97
N ASN A 68 17.23 -1.34 -2.85
CA ASN A 68 17.57 -0.06 -3.50
C ASN A 68 18.54 -0.19 -4.68
N ILE A 69 18.17 -0.98 -5.70
CA ILE A 69 18.90 -1.05 -6.99
C ILE A 69 17.95 -0.98 -8.18
N LYS A 70 18.50 -0.61 -9.35
CA LYS A 70 17.75 -0.49 -10.61
C LYS A 70 17.30 -1.85 -11.17
N SER A 71 18.06 -2.91 -10.94
CA SER A 71 17.78 -4.26 -11.46
C SER A 71 18.14 -5.34 -10.44
N GLY A 72 17.32 -6.39 -10.33
CA GLY A 72 17.47 -7.46 -9.35
C GLY A 72 17.02 -7.09 -7.94
N ALA A 73 17.23 -8.00 -7.00
CA ALA A 73 16.94 -7.86 -5.58
C ALA A 73 18.25 -7.74 -4.75
N ASN A 74 18.23 -6.95 -3.68
CA ASN A 74 19.36 -6.81 -2.75
C ASN A 74 18.93 -6.60 -1.29
N PHE A 75 19.90 -6.35 -0.41
CA PHE A 75 19.73 -6.23 1.04
C PHE A 75 19.77 -4.78 1.55
N SER A 76 19.68 -3.78 0.67
CA SER A 76 19.77 -2.36 1.02
C SER A 76 18.43 -1.63 0.87
N GLY A 77 18.40 -0.35 1.27
CA GLY A 77 17.23 0.51 1.14
C GLY A 77 16.32 0.52 2.37
N ASP A 78 15.13 1.05 2.20
CA ASP A 78 14.13 1.21 3.25
C ASP A 78 12.72 1.11 2.64
N VAL A 79 12.02 0.02 2.92
CA VAL A 79 10.68 -0.24 2.39
C VAL A 79 9.67 0.84 2.83
N VAL A 80 9.88 1.47 3.98
CA VAL A 80 8.97 2.49 4.53
C VAL A 80 8.96 3.73 3.64
N SER A 81 10.16 4.28 3.36
CA SER A 81 10.32 5.47 2.50
C SER A 81 10.10 5.18 1.03
N ALA A 82 10.36 3.95 0.58
CA ALA A 82 10.18 3.58 -0.82
C ALA A 82 8.73 3.22 -1.20
N ARG A 83 7.95 2.61 -0.28
CA ARG A 83 6.67 1.98 -0.62
C ARG A 83 5.53 2.33 0.33
N TRP A 84 5.67 2.10 1.62
CA TRP A 84 4.53 2.06 2.54
C TRP A 84 3.72 3.35 2.60
N TRP A 85 4.38 4.51 2.63
CA TRP A 85 3.68 5.80 2.64
C TRP A 85 2.79 6.00 1.40
N THR A 86 3.25 5.59 0.22
CA THR A 86 2.45 5.68 -1.02
C THR A 86 1.22 4.79 -0.94
N HIS A 87 1.33 3.61 -0.34
CA HIS A 87 0.19 2.71 -0.21
C HIS A 87 -0.90 3.31 0.68
N ILE A 88 -0.54 3.85 1.84
CA ILE A 88 -1.52 4.52 2.71
C ILE A 88 -2.16 5.70 1.99
N GLY A 89 -1.38 6.55 1.32
CA GLY A 89 -1.90 7.70 0.59
C GLY A 89 -2.87 7.32 -0.54
N ALA A 90 -2.61 6.21 -1.24
CA ALA A 90 -3.49 5.69 -2.28
C ALA A 90 -4.76 5.00 -1.74
N ILE A 91 -4.61 4.19 -0.69
CA ILE A 91 -5.68 3.37 -0.11
C ILE A 91 -6.72 4.25 0.60
N THR A 92 -6.26 5.23 1.36
CA THR A 92 -7.13 6.20 2.04
C THR A 92 -7.77 7.19 1.08
N ALA A 93 -7.24 7.29 -0.15
CA ALA A 93 -7.58 8.32 -1.13
C ALA A 93 -7.47 9.76 -0.58
N ARG A 94 -6.61 10.00 0.42
CA ARG A 94 -6.35 11.33 1.02
C ARG A 94 -4.97 11.90 0.73
N GLY A 95 -4.06 11.09 0.18
CA GLY A 95 -2.70 11.53 -0.10
C GLY A 95 -2.66 12.75 -1.01
N ASN A 96 -1.97 13.82 -0.60
CA ASN A 96 -1.82 15.04 -1.40
C ASN A 96 -1.06 14.81 -2.71
N CYS A 97 -0.29 13.73 -2.81
CA CYS A 97 0.36 13.28 -4.05
C CYS A 97 -0.46 12.27 -4.87
N LEU A 98 -1.73 12.04 -4.55
CA LEU A 98 -2.55 11.03 -5.22
C LEU A 98 -2.75 11.35 -6.70
N HIS A 99 -2.44 10.38 -7.55
CA HIS A 99 -2.80 10.34 -8.96
C HIS A 99 -4.00 9.41 -9.13
N ILE A 100 -5.01 9.89 -9.86
CA ILE A 100 -6.21 9.12 -10.22
C ILE A 100 -6.28 9.05 -11.73
N ALA A 101 -6.20 7.86 -12.32
CA ALA A 101 -6.39 7.72 -13.76
C ALA A 101 -7.86 8.03 -14.14
N PRO A 102 -8.13 8.73 -15.26
CA PRO A 102 -9.50 9.01 -15.70
C PRO A 102 -10.38 7.76 -15.81
N SER A 103 -9.80 6.64 -16.25
CA SER A 103 -10.48 5.34 -16.33
C SER A 103 -10.89 4.81 -14.97
N SER A 104 -10.07 5.00 -13.93
CA SER A 104 -10.39 4.61 -12.56
C SER A 104 -11.52 5.47 -12.00
N LEU A 105 -11.44 6.80 -12.15
CA LEU A 105 -12.51 7.70 -11.71
C LEU A 105 -13.85 7.37 -12.38
N ASN A 106 -13.85 7.14 -13.69
CA ASN A 106 -15.05 6.75 -14.43
C ASN A 106 -15.63 5.41 -13.94
N ALA A 107 -14.78 4.43 -13.63
CA ALA A 107 -15.23 3.15 -13.10
C ALA A 107 -15.79 3.28 -11.68
N LEU A 108 -15.15 4.08 -10.82
CA LEU A 108 -15.66 4.40 -9.48
C LEU A 108 -17.04 5.07 -9.55
N ARG A 109 -17.19 6.10 -10.40
CA ARG A 109 -18.47 6.79 -10.63
C ARG A 109 -19.58 5.83 -11.03
N LYS A 110 -19.31 4.92 -11.97
CA LYS A 110 -20.28 3.90 -12.41
C LYS A 110 -20.71 2.97 -11.28
N LYS A 111 -19.82 2.69 -10.32
CA LYS A 111 -20.06 1.74 -9.24
C LYS A 111 -20.74 2.36 -8.01
N LEU A 112 -20.40 3.61 -7.71
CA LEU A 112 -20.82 4.29 -6.47
C LEU A 112 -21.91 5.34 -6.69
N GLY A 113 -22.13 5.80 -7.93
CA GLY A 113 -23.02 6.91 -8.24
C GLY A 113 -22.33 8.28 -8.17
N LEU A 114 -23.06 9.33 -8.59
CA LEU A 114 -22.59 10.71 -8.61
C LEU A 114 -22.67 11.39 -7.23
N ASP A 115 -23.57 10.91 -6.38
CA ASP A 115 -23.87 11.50 -5.07
C ASP A 115 -22.91 11.02 -3.96
N HIS A 116 -22.02 10.07 -4.29
CA HIS A 116 -21.03 9.60 -3.33
C HIS A 116 -19.97 10.69 -3.09
N GLU A 117 -19.75 11.07 -1.82
CA GLU A 117 -18.91 12.21 -1.41
C GLU A 117 -17.54 12.24 -2.08
N MET A 118 -16.82 11.12 -2.07
CA MET A 118 -15.52 11.01 -2.76
C MET A 118 -15.60 11.34 -4.27
N ILE A 119 -16.66 10.91 -4.94
CA ILE A 119 -16.88 11.16 -6.38
C ILE A 119 -17.20 12.64 -6.60
N THR A 120 -18.12 13.20 -5.82
CA THR A 120 -18.46 14.62 -5.87
C THR A 120 -17.21 15.47 -5.65
N GLY A 121 -16.37 15.14 -4.67
CA GLY A 121 -15.11 15.84 -4.41
C GLY A 121 -14.14 15.79 -5.58
N PHE A 122 -13.93 14.61 -6.20
CA PHE A 122 -13.06 14.51 -7.38
C PHE A 122 -13.60 15.26 -8.59
N LEU A 123 -14.91 15.25 -8.81
CA LEU A 123 -15.54 15.97 -9.92
C LEU A 123 -15.58 17.49 -9.70
N ALA A 124 -15.58 17.93 -8.44
CA ALA A 124 -15.52 19.35 -8.06
C ALA A 124 -14.09 19.91 -8.02
N ALA A 125 -13.08 19.15 -8.44
CA ALA A 125 -11.70 19.62 -8.49
C ALA A 125 -11.57 20.89 -9.34
N SER A 126 -10.98 21.93 -8.77
CA SER A 126 -10.76 23.22 -9.44
C SER A 126 -9.74 23.13 -10.58
N ASP A 127 -8.82 22.18 -10.49
CA ASP A 127 -7.87 21.83 -11.55
C ASP A 127 -7.79 20.30 -11.72
N PRO A 128 -8.64 19.71 -12.57
CA PRO A 128 -8.66 18.27 -12.81
C PRO A 128 -7.33 17.71 -13.33
N SER A 129 -6.50 18.54 -14.00
CA SER A 129 -5.20 18.09 -14.51
C SER A 129 -4.26 17.66 -13.37
N LEU A 130 -4.39 18.30 -12.20
CA LEU A 130 -3.62 17.95 -11.01
C LEU A 130 -4.04 16.61 -10.42
N LEU A 131 -5.29 16.15 -10.59
CA LEU A 131 -5.70 14.81 -10.17
C LEU A 131 -5.06 13.71 -11.04
N HIS A 132 -4.82 14.01 -12.31
CA HIS A 132 -4.30 13.07 -13.30
C HIS A 132 -2.78 13.16 -13.48
N LYS A 133 -2.11 14.07 -12.78
CA LYS A 133 -0.64 14.20 -12.83
C LYS A 133 0.01 13.16 -11.93
N ASP A 134 0.83 12.30 -12.53
CA ASP A 134 1.62 11.33 -11.77
C ASP A 134 2.63 12.05 -10.88
N SER A 135 2.56 11.75 -9.59
CA SER A 135 3.42 12.27 -8.53
C SER A 135 3.92 11.15 -7.62
N GLY A 136 4.00 9.93 -8.14
CA GLY A 136 4.54 8.77 -7.44
C GLY A 136 3.59 8.07 -6.47
N ASN A 137 2.32 8.49 -6.41
CA ASN A 137 1.29 7.86 -5.59
C ASN A 137 0.05 7.55 -6.43
N LEU A 138 0.12 6.47 -7.20
CA LEU A 138 -0.99 5.99 -8.02
C LEU A 138 -2.10 5.40 -7.14
N GLY A 139 -3.34 5.83 -7.36
CA GLY A 139 -4.56 5.23 -6.82
C GLY A 139 -5.30 4.39 -7.87
N PRO A 140 -4.96 3.10 -8.05
CA PRO A 140 -5.77 2.20 -8.87
C PRO A 140 -7.20 2.07 -8.36
N LEU A 141 -8.12 1.75 -9.25
CA LEU A 141 -9.55 1.53 -8.97
C LEU A 141 -9.81 0.76 -7.67
N ARG A 142 -9.11 -0.35 -7.42
CA ARG A 142 -9.34 -1.18 -6.22
C ARG A 142 -8.96 -0.50 -4.90
N ARG A 143 -7.90 0.32 -4.89
CA ARG A 143 -7.50 1.10 -3.72
C ARG A 143 -8.47 2.25 -3.45
N LEU A 144 -8.83 2.97 -4.50
CA LEU A 144 -9.82 4.05 -4.42
C LEU A 144 -11.21 3.52 -4.00
N PHE A 145 -11.60 2.35 -4.51
CA PHE A 145 -12.85 1.70 -4.12
C PHE A 145 -12.85 1.29 -2.65
N PHE A 146 -11.73 0.78 -2.13
CA PHE A 146 -11.58 0.54 -0.69
C PHE A 146 -11.70 1.85 0.12
N GLY A 147 -11.00 2.91 -0.30
CA GLY A 147 -11.12 4.23 0.32
C GLY A 147 -12.57 4.74 0.35
N ALA A 148 -13.32 4.50 -0.72
CA ALA A 148 -14.73 4.88 -0.79
C ALA A 148 -15.65 4.03 0.10
N LEU A 149 -15.36 2.74 0.27
CA LEU A 149 -16.10 1.85 1.18
C LEU A 149 -15.88 2.18 2.65
N HIS A 150 -14.79 2.89 2.97
CA HIS A 150 -14.43 3.32 4.33
C HIS A 150 -14.39 4.84 4.42
N HIS A 151 -15.21 5.52 3.62
CA HIS A 151 -15.25 6.98 3.62
C HIS A 151 -15.68 7.54 4.98
N ASP A 152 -16.47 6.78 5.75
CA ASP A 152 -16.95 7.08 7.10
C ASP A 152 -15.81 7.09 8.12
N VAL A 153 -14.70 6.42 7.81
CA VAL A 153 -13.47 6.45 8.60
C VAL A 153 -12.50 7.50 8.06
N PHE A 154 -12.34 7.55 6.73
CA PHE A 154 -11.28 8.33 6.13
C PHE A 154 -11.65 9.79 5.92
N LEU A 155 -12.88 10.10 5.49
CA LEU A 155 -13.28 11.45 5.08
C LEU A 155 -13.89 12.36 6.17
N PRO A 156 -14.31 11.92 7.38
CA PRO A 156 -14.87 12.85 8.35
C PRO A 156 -13.94 14.03 8.60
N HIS A 157 -14.54 15.22 8.72
CA HIS A 157 -13.79 16.47 8.86
C HIS A 157 -12.93 16.49 10.13
N ASP A 158 -13.38 15.79 11.17
CA ASP A 158 -12.77 15.64 12.48
C ASP A 158 -11.93 14.36 12.63
N ALA A 159 -11.77 13.56 11.57
CA ALA A 159 -10.92 12.39 11.63
C ALA A 159 -9.46 12.80 11.86
N ASP A 160 -8.91 12.45 13.03
CA ASP A 160 -7.50 12.63 13.32
C ASP A 160 -6.69 11.69 12.38
N PRO A 161 -5.80 12.25 11.53
CA PRO A 161 -4.98 11.44 10.65
C PRO A 161 -4.13 10.41 11.40
N VAL A 162 -3.71 10.71 12.64
CA VAL A 162 -2.93 9.79 13.49
C VAL A 162 -3.76 8.59 13.90
N ASP A 163 -5.02 8.79 14.27
CA ASP A 163 -5.94 7.72 14.65
C ASP A 163 -6.21 6.79 13.47
N VAL A 164 -6.47 7.36 12.28
CA VAL A 164 -6.63 6.55 11.06
C VAL A 164 -5.36 5.78 10.73
N LEU A 165 -4.20 6.42 10.84
CA LEU A 165 -2.92 5.76 10.57
C LEU A 165 -2.67 4.60 11.55
N SER A 166 -3.10 4.72 12.81
CA SER A 166 -2.96 3.69 13.84
C SER A 166 -3.73 2.40 13.53
N ARG A 167 -4.73 2.45 12.65
CA ARG A 167 -5.52 1.29 12.21
C ARG A 167 -4.80 0.44 11.17
N PHE A 168 -3.69 0.93 10.60
CA PHE A 168 -2.90 0.21 9.63
C PHE A 168 -1.72 -0.51 10.28
N THR A 169 -1.52 -1.77 9.88
CA THR A 169 -0.38 -2.59 10.30
C THR A 169 0.36 -3.14 9.09
N PHE A 170 1.68 -3.03 9.09
CA PHE A 170 2.57 -3.64 8.10
C PHE A 170 3.27 -4.85 8.70
N MET A 171 3.30 -5.97 7.98
CA MET A 171 4.15 -7.11 8.28
C MET A 171 5.21 -7.23 7.21
N TYR A 172 6.47 -7.40 7.60
CA TYR A 172 7.56 -7.53 6.65
C TYR A 172 8.41 -8.78 6.87
N VAL A 173 8.46 -9.63 5.84
CA VAL A 173 9.29 -10.82 5.76
C VAL A 173 10.28 -10.65 4.62
N ARG A 174 11.56 -10.79 4.92
CA ARG A 174 12.66 -10.54 3.99
C ARG A 174 13.69 -11.65 4.03
N TYR A 175 14.54 -11.68 3.03
CA TYR A 175 15.78 -12.45 3.08
C TYR A 175 16.83 -11.66 3.86
N ASP A 176 17.52 -12.33 4.77
CA ASP A 176 18.61 -11.73 5.55
C ASP A 176 19.94 -11.75 4.76
N SER A 177 20.08 -12.69 3.82
CA SER A 177 21.23 -12.79 2.93
C SER A 177 20.85 -13.47 1.61
N MET A 178 21.74 -13.41 0.61
CA MET A 178 21.54 -14.11 -0.66
C MET A 178 21.55 -15.63 -0.42
N PRO A 179 20.51 -16.38 -0.82
CA PRO A 179 20.56 -17.84 -0.81
C PRO A 179 21.70 -18.34 -1.71
N LYS A 180 22.41 -19.41 -1.29
CA LYS A 180 23.63 -19.90 -1.97
C LYS A 180 23.43 -20.16 -3.47
N GLU A 181 22.26 -20.67 -3.85
CA GLU A 181 21.93 -21.06 -5.23
C GLU A 181 21.22 -19.95 -6.02
N MET A 182 21.22 -18.71 -5.53
CA MET A 182 20.55 -17.58 -6.17
C MET A 182 21.50 -16.43 -6.45
N ASN A 183 21.22 -15.73 -7.54
CA ASN A 183 21.72 -14.38 -7.81
C ASN A 183 20.59 -13.35 -7.60
N THR A 184 20.94 -12.06 -7.75
CA THR A 184 20.01 -10.94 -7.56
C THR A 184 18.79 -11.01 -8.48
N GLN A 185 18.93 -11.55 -9.70
CA GLN A 185 17.85 -11.65 -10.66
C GLN A 185 16.91 -12.83 -10.35
N SER A 186 17.45 -14.01 -10.01
CA SER A 186 16.64 -15.15 -9.57
C SER A 186 15.91 -14.85 -8.26
N LEU A 187 16.55 -14.14 -7.31
CA LEU A 187 15.90 -13.71 -6.07
C LEU A 187 14.75 -12.74 -6.33
N LYS A 188 14.92 -11.81 -7.28
CA LYS A 188 13.84 -10.93 -7.72
C LYS A 188 12.67 -11.73 -8.29
N SER A 189 12.92 -12.61 -9.26
CA SER A 189 11.87 -13.43 -9.88
C SER A 189 11.11 -14.23 -8.84
N ARG A 190 11.85 -14.85 -7.91
CA ARG A 190 11.31 -15.59 -6.77
C ARG A 190 10.33 -14.76 -5.94
N ILE A 191 10.72 -13.55 -5.55
CA ILE A 191 9.88 -12.66 -4.73
C ILE A 191 8.63 -12.22 -5.52
N GLU A 192 8.79 -11.86 -6.79
CA GLU A 192 7.68 -11.44 -7.66
C GLU A 192 6.68 -12.57 -7.91
N ASP A 193 7.16 -13.81 -8.06
CA ASP A 193 6.30 -14.98 -8.23
C ASP A 193 5.56 -15.34 -6.92
N ALA A 194 6.21 -15.24 -5.77
CA ALA A 194 5.58 -15.42 -4.47
C ALA A 194 4.50 -14.35 -4.21
N GLU A 195 4.77 -13.07 -4.51
CA GLU A 195 3.78 -11.99 -4.47
C GLU A 195 2.57 -12.30 -5.36
N LYS A 196 2.84 -12.69 -6.61
CA LYS A 196 1.81 -13.02 -7.60
C LYS A 196 0.96 -14.21 -7.16
N ALA A 197 1.56 -15.26 -6.60
CA ALA A 197 0.84 -16.43 -6.11
C ALA A 197 -0.09 -16.06 -4.95
N LEU A 198 0.40 -15.31 -3.96
CA LEU A 198 -0.41 -14.81 -2.86
C LEU A 198 -1.58 -13.94 -3.33
N ILE A 199 -1.32 -13.00 -4.25
CA ILE A 199 -2.38 -12.12 -4.77
C ILE A 199 -3.44 -12.93 -5.53
N LYS A 200 -3.02 -13.92 -6.33
CA LYS A 200 -3.96 -14.81 -7.03
C LYS A 200 -4.82 -15.61 -6.07
N LYS A 201 -4.20 -16.16 -5.03
CA LYS A 201 -4.86 -17.02 -4.05
C LYS A 201 -5.81 -16.25 -3.15
N LEU A 202 -5.36 -15.12 -2.62
CA LEU A 202 -6.07 -14.37 -1.57
C LEU A 202 -6.93 -13.22 -2.12
N ALA A 203 -6.63 -12.73 -3.33
CA ALA A 203 -7.29 -11.59 -3.96
C ALA A 203 -7.50 -10.36 -3.05
N PRO A 204 -6.47 -9.87 -2.30
CA PRO A 204 -6.66 -8.79 -1.33
C PRO A 204 -7.33 -7.57 -1.98
N ILE A 205 -8.23 -6.91 -1.24
CA ILE A 205 -9.15 -5.92 -1.81
C ILE A 205 -8.44 -4.77 -2.52
N CYS A 206 -7.24 -4.37 -2.07
CA CYS A 206 -6.46 -3.26 -2.62
C CYS A 206 -5.43 -3.67 -3.69
N ASN A 207 -5.16 -4.96 -3.91
CA ASN A 207 -4.29 -5.41 -5.01
C ASN A 207 -5.03 -5.29 -6.35
N THR A 208 -4.36 -4.87 -7.41
CA THR A 208 -4.98 -4.74 -8.75
C THR A 208 -4.40 -5.74 -9.74
N LYS A 209 -3.08 -5.82 -9.83
CA LYS A 209 -2.38 -6.76 -10.70
C LYS A 209 -2.56 -8.18 -10.18
N HIS A 210 -2.68 -9.15 -11.07
CA HIS A 210 -2.74 -10.59 -10.76
C HIS A 210 -3.98 -11.10 -10.03
N VAL A 211 -4.91 -10.22 -9.61
CA VAL A 211 -6.19 -10.66 -9.03
C VAL A 211 -7.07 -11.29 -10.13
N PRO A 212 -7.53 -12.54 -9.97
CA PRO A 212 -8.42 -13.19 -10.92
C PRO A 212 -9.75 -12.45 -11.03
N ARG A 213 -10.31 -12.41 -12.25
CA ARG A 213 -11.54 -11.66 -12.52
C ARG A 213 -12.71 -12.23 -11.72
N GLY A 214 -13.38 -11.37 -10.96
CA GLY A 214 -14.56 -11.74 -10.18
C GLY A 214 -14.27 -12.42 -8.84
N GLN A 215 -13.00 -12.71 -8.53
CA GLN A 215 -12.65 -13.29 -7.24
C GLN A 215 -12.82 -12.27 -6.11
N GLN A 216 -13.51 -12.70 -5.06
CA GLN A 216 -13.65 -11.93 -3.82
C GLN A 216 -12.41 -12.09 -2.94
N ALA A 217 -12.13 -11.09 -2.13
CA ALA A 217 -11.03 -11.16 -1.18
C ALA A 217 -11.30 -12.27 -0.15
N ILE A 218 -10.27 -13.08 0.12
CA ILE A 218 -10.28 -14.00 1.25
C ILE A 218 -9.93 -13.20 2.49
N GLU A 219 -10.77 -13.27 3.51
CA GLU A 219 -10.51 -12.63 4.80
C GLU A 219 -9.36 -13.36 5.50
N ILE A 220 -8.28 -12.62 5.74
CA ILE A 220 -7.10 -13.10 6.46
C ILE A 220 -6.83 -12.13 7.61
N ARG A 221 -6.74 -12.66 8.83
CA ARG A 221 -6.43 -11.88 10.02
C ARG A 221 -4.96 -11.50 10.08
N SER A 222 -4.64 -10.41 10.76
CA SER A 222 -3.28 -9.89 10.85
C SER A 222 -2.32 -10.91 11.49
N SER A 223 -2.81 -11.72 12.43
CA SER A 223 -2.06 -12.80 13.08
C SER A 223 -1.53 -13.86 12.10
N ASP A 224 -2.20 -14.07 10.97
CA ASP A 224 -1.90 -15.15 10.04
C ASP A 224 -1.04 -14.68 8.85
N VAL A 225 -1.01 -13.37 8.61
CA VAL A 225 -0.32 -12.78 7.44
C VAL A 225 1.15 -13.13 7.44
N GLU A 226 1.84 -13.05 8.59
CA GLU A 226 3.26 -13.33 8.65
C GLU A 226 3.60 -14.75 8.18
N SER A 227 2.88 -15.75 8.70
CA SER A 227 3.06 -17.15 8.33
C SER A 227 2.83 -17.35 6.84
N LEU A 228 1.80 -16.72 6.27
CA LEU A 228 1.52 -16.79 4.83
C LEU A 228 2.66 -16.21 4.00
N LEU A 229 3.19 -15.04 4.37
CA LEU A 229 4.32 -14.41 3.67
C LEU A 229 5.58 -15.27 3.73
N ARG A 230 5.87 -15.88 4.89
CA ARG A 230 7.02 -16.79 5.06
C ARG A 230 6.89 -18.03 4.20
N ILE A 231 5.74 -18.68 4.23
CA ILE A 231 5.47 -19.86 3.42
C ILE A 231 5.67 -19.52 1.95
N ALA A 232 5.10 -18.40 1.47
CA ALA A 232 5.24 -17.99 0.08
C ALA A 232 6.70 -17.76 -0.35
N LEU A 233 7.54 -17.17 0.52
CA LEU A 233 8.97 -16.99 0.21
C LEU A 233 9.76 -18.32 0.23
N ALA A 234 9.32 -19.29 1.03
CA ALA A 234 9.98 -20.59 1.18
C ALA A 234 9.62 -21.60 0.07
N MET A 235 8.42 -21.55 -0.53
CA MET A 235 7.91 -22.55 -1.49
C MET A 235 8.63 -22.53 -2.85
N PRO A 236 9.37 -23.56 -3.29
CA PRO A 236 10.13 -23.59 -4.56
C PRO A 236 9.30 -23.18 -5.80
N GLU A 237 9.98 -22.76 -6.89
CA GLU A 237 9.32 -22.26 -8.09
C GLU A 237 8.25 -23.26 -8.60
N GLY A 238 6.99 -22.82 -8.71
CA GLY A 238 5.90 -23.62 -9.28
C GLY A 238 4.95 -24.31 -8.29
N GLU A 239 5.14 -24.18 -6.97
CA GLU A 239 4.32 -24.89 -5.96
C GLU A 239 3.40 -24.01 -5.10
N ALA A 240 3.41 -22.68 -5.29
CA ALA A 240 2.69 -21.70 -4.43
C ALA A 240 1.24 -21.40 -4.83
#